data_AF-A0A968F0R0-F1
#
_entry.id   AF-A0A968F0R0-F1
#
_cell.length_a   1.000
_cell.length_b   1.000
_cell.length_c   1.000
_cell.angle_alpha   90.00
_cell.angle_beta   90.00
_cell.angle_gamma   90.00
#
_symmetry.space_group_name_H-M   'P 1'
#
loop_
_entity.id
_entity.type
_entity.pdbx_description
1 polymer ?
#
loop_
_entity_poly.entity_id
_entity_poly.type
_entity_poly.pdbx_seq_one_letter_code
_entity_poly.pdbx_strand_id
1 'polypeptide(L)'
;APYFTDKYKTPWGNAINYDDAYCDEVRNYFVENAVHWFQNYHLDALRLDAIDTIYDMSATHFLKELADRVKQLGEKSQRQLYLIAESDLNDVRVIQPPEVGGYEIHAQWSDDFHHSLHALLTGENNGYYIDFGKTAHLAKAINESFVNDGRYSQYRKRKHGNSAKDRPPSQFVICAQNHDQIGNRMLGERLSQLVPFEALKLVAGMLLLSPNIPLLFMGEEYGERAPFLYFVDHGDENLIKAVRQGRKAEFKEFKWKGEPPDPQSPS
;
A
#
# COMPACT_ATOMS: atom_id res chain seq x y z
N ALA A 1 -21.08 -10.74 -17.10
CA ALA A 1 -20.60 -9.40 -17.46
C ALA A 1 -19.12 -9.47 -17.87
N PRO A 2 -18.61 -8.54 -18.71
CA PRO A 2 -17.19 -8.43 -19.02
C PRO A 2 -16.44 -7.92 -17.78
N TYR A 3 -15.74 -8.82 -17.08
CA TYR A 3 -15.03 -8.52 -15.82
C TYR A 3 -13.84 -7.58 -16.00
N PHE A 4 -13.24 -7.56 -17.18
CA PHE A 4 -12.08 -6.74 -17.51
C PHE A 4 -12.44 -5.71 -18.58
N THR A 5 -11.70 -4.61 -18.61
CA THR A 5 -11.77 -3.59 -19.66
C THR A 5 -10.39 -3.34 -20.26
N ASP A 6 -10.36 -3.05 -21.56
CA ASP A 6 -9.15 -2.62 -22.27
C ASP A 6 -8.91 -1.09 -22.15
N LYS A 7 -9.86 -0.37 -21.54
CA LYS A 7 -9.79 1.09 -21.34
C LYS A 7 -8.62 1.52 -20.46
N TYR A 8 -8.24 0.67 -19.51
CA TYR A 8 -7.15 0.92 -18.57
C TYR A 8 -6.21 -0.28 -18.50
N LYS A 9 -4.99 -0.03 -18.04
CA LYS A 9 -3.99 -1.06 -17.78
C LYS A 9 -3.46 -0.90 -16.36
N THR A 10 -3.29 -2.02 -15.68
CA THR A 10 -2.59 -2.05 -14.38
C THR A 10 -1.17 -2.58 -14.61
N PRO A 11 -0.25 -2.37 -13.66
CA PRO A 11 1.07 -3.00 -13.71
C PRO A 11 1.02 -4.54 -13.78
N TRP A 12 -0.07 -5.15 -13.29
CA TRP A 12 -0.20 -6.61 -13.14
C TRP A 12 -1.10 -7.27 -14.19
N GLY A 13 -1.68 -6.51 -15.12
CA GLY A 13 -2.54 -7.04 -16.17
C GLY A 13 -3.73 -6.14 -16.52
N ASN A 14 -4.78 -6.76 -17.06
CA ASN A 14 -5.99 -6.08 -17.47
C ASN A 14 -6.71 -5.46 -16.27
N ALA A 15 -7.20 -4.23 -16.43
CA ALA A 15 -7.96 -3.57 -15.38
C ALA A 15 -9.36 -4.18 -15.24
N ILE A 16 -9.88 -4.19 -14.01
CA ILE A 16 -11.26 -4.57 -13.73
C ILE A 16 -12.20 -3.51 -14.30
N ASN A 17 -13.32 -3.98 -14.86
CA ASN A 17 -14.34 -3.12 -15.42
C ASN A 17 -15.26 -2.54 -14.32
N TYR A 18 -14.93 -1.35 -13.82
CA TYR A 18 -15.78 -0.60 -12.89
C TYR A 18 -16.62 0.50 -13.56
N ASP A 19 -16.32 0.90 -14.80
CA ASP A 19 -16.90 2.11 -15.42
C ASP A 19 -17.23 2.01 -16.92
N ASP A 20 -17.19 0.80 -17.48
CA ASP A 20 -17.49 0.52 -18.89
C ASP A 20 -18.85 -0.17 -19.05
N ALA A 21 -19.22 -0.52 -20.29
CA ALA A 21 -20.46 -1.23 -20.59
C ALA A 21 -20.60 -2.50 -19.72
N TYR A 22 -21.78 -2.64 -19.11
CA TYR A 22 -22.15 -3.77 -18.24
C TYR A 22 -21.28 -3.92 -16.97
N CYS A 23 -20.68 -2.82 -16.48
CA CYS A 23 -19.88 -2.83 -15.25
C CYS A 23 -20.69 -3.11 -13.98
N ASP A 24 -22.00 -2.82 -13.94
CA ASP A 24 -22.83 -2.93 -12.73
C ASP A 24 -22.71 -4.29 -12.01
N GLU A 25 -22.74 -5.39 -12.76
CA GLU A 25 -22.61 -6.74 -12.18
C GLU A 25 -21.19 -7.03 -11.68
N VAL A 26 -20.16 -6.43 -12.30
CA VAL A 26 -18.77 -6.55 -11.87
C VAL A 26 -18.55 -5.78 -10.57
N ARG A 27 -19.07 -4.55 -10.50
CA ARG A 27 -19.07 -3.74 -9.27
C ARG A 27 -19.77 -4.49 -8.13
N ASN A 28 -20.98 -5.00 -8.39
CA ASN A 28 -21.75 -5.75 -7.42
C ASN A 28 -21.02 -7.00 -6.92
N TYR A 29 -20.31 -7.72 -7.80
CA TYR A 29 -19.49 -8.87 -7.40
C TYR A 29 -18.46 -8.51 -6.32
N PHE A 30 -17.69 -7.42 -6.50
CA PHE A 30 -16.67 -7.02 -5.53
C PHE A 30 -17.25 -6.41 -4.26
N VAL A 31 -18.37 -5.68 -4.35
CA VAL A 31 -19.10 -5.19 -3.17
C VAL A 31 -19.61 -6.37 -2.34
N GLU A 32 -20.28 -7.33 -2.96
CA GLU A 32 -20.81 -8.51 -2.26
C GLU A 32 -19.70 -9.45 -1.78
N ASN A 33 -18.52 -9.47 -2.43
CA ASN A 33 -17.34 -10.15 -1.90
C ASN A 33 -16.89 -9.57 -0.55
N ALA A 34 -16.81 -8.24 -0.43
CA ALA A 34 -16.46 -7.58 0.83
C ALA A 34 -17.52 -7.87 1.92
N VAL A 35 -18.81 -7.77 1.57
CA VAL A 35 -19.92 -8.11 2.47
C VAL A 35 -19.83 -9.56 2.93
N HIS A 36 -19.50 -10.49 2.02
CA HIS A 36 -19.37 -11.91 2.31
C HIS A 36 -18.32 -12.18 3.40
N TRP A 37 -17.16 -11.54 3.33
CA TRP A 37 -16.12 -11.66 4.36
C TRP A 37 -16.58 -11.17 5.73
N PHE A 38 -17.25 -10.02 5.77
CA PHE A 38 -17.77 -9.47 7.02
C PHE A 38 -18.89 -10.31 7.63
N GLN A 39 -19.80 -10.85 6.80
CA GLN A 39 -20.96 -11.60 7.27
C GLN A 39 -20.67 -13.05 7.61
N ASN A 40 -19.88 -13.75 6.79
CA ASN A 40 -19.70 -15.20 6.92
C ASN A 40 -18.44 -15.58 7.68
N TYR A 41 -17.43 -14.71 7.68
CA TYR A 41 -16.16 -14.94 8.38
C TYR A 41 -15.95 -13.99 9.56
N HIS A 42 -16.87 -13.05 9.78
CA HIS A 42 -16.85 -12.11 10.90
C HIS A 42 -15.53 -11.33 11.02
N LEU A 43 -14.88 -11.01 9.90
CA LEU A 43 -13.75 -10.08 9.90
C LEU A 43 -14.20 -8.71 10.43
N ASP A 44 -13.28 -7.94 10.99
CA ASP A 44 -13.55 -6.58 11.50
C ASP A 44 -13.01 -5.49 10.58
N ALA A 45 -12.06 -5.84 9.71
CA ALA A 45 -11.47 -4.91 8.76
C ALA A 45 -11.05 -5.61 7.46
N LEU A 46 -11.06 -4.87 6.36
CA LEU A 46 -10.41 -5.26 5.10
C LEU A 46 -9.36 -4.23 4.71
N ARG A 47 -8.18 -4.71 4.29
CA ARG A 47 -7.16 -3.89 3.63
C ARG A 47 -7.35 -4.00 2.12
N LEU A 48 -7.58 -2.87 1.45
CA LEU A 48 -7.79 -2.78 0.01
C LEU A 48 -6.44 -2.55 -0.66
N ASP A 49 -6.04 -3.50 -1.50
CA ASP A 49 -4.78 -3.48 -2.22
C ASP A 49 -4.80 -2.49 -3.39
N ALA A 50 -3.68 -1.77 -3.55
CA ALA A 50 -3.36 -0.87 -4.67
C ALA A 50 -4.55 -0.07 -5.22
N ILE A 51 -5.22 0.70 -4.36
CA ILE A 51 -6.48 1.37 -4.72
C ILE A 51 -6.30 2.42 -5.82
N ASP A 52 -5.07 2.89 -6.07
CA ASP A 52 -4.72 3.77 -7.17
C ASP A 52 -4.87 3.12 -8.56
N THR A 53 -4.98 1.79 -8.60
CA THR A 53 -5.24 1.01 -9.81
C THR A 53 -6.71 0.64 -10.01
N ILE A 54 -7.59 1.06 -9.08
CA ILE A 54 -9.05 0.96 -9.22
C ILE A 54 -9.52 2.19 -10.01
N TYR A 55 -9.56 2.04 -11.34
CA TYR A 55 -10.00 3.09 -12.25
C TYR A 55 -11.53 3.13 -12.34
N ASP A 56 -12.12 4.27 -12.00
CA ASP A 56 -13.55 4.48 -12.12
C ASP A 56 -13.90 5.96 -12.36
N MET A 57 -14.50 6.24 -13.52
CA MET A 57 -14.97 7.57 -13.92
C MET A 57 -16.49 7.76 -13.76
N SER A 58 -17.17 6.83 -13.09
CA SER A 58 -18.59 6.94 -12.76
C SER A 58 -18.86 8.12 -11.81
N ALA A 59 -20.10 8.62 -11.81
CA ALA A 59 -20.50 9.70 -10.90
C ALA A 59 -20.31 9.34 -9.41
N THR A 60 -20.41 8.05 -9.07
CA THR A 60 -20.04 7.49 -7.77
C THR A 60 -18.89 6.53 -7.96
N HIS A 61 -17.72 6.88 -7.43
CA HIS A 61 -16.54 6.02 -7.47
C HIS A 61 -16.79 4.71 -6.70
N PHE A 62 -16.29 3.58 -7.20
CA PHE A 62 -16.46 2.24 -6.63
C PHE A 62 -16.05 2.18 -5.15
N LEU A 63 -14.93 2.80 -4.80
CA LEU A 63 -14.48 2.90 -3.41
C LEU A 63 -15.50 3.57 -2.47
N LYS A 64 -16.20 4.60 -2.96
CA LYS A 64 -17.26 5.25 -2.19
C LYS A 64 -18.47 4.33 -2.04
N GLU A 65 -18.88 3.66 -3.13
CA GLU A 65 -19.98 2.67 -3.09
C GLU A 65 -19.67 1.53 -2.10
N LEU A 66 -18.44 1.02 -2.11
CA LEU A 66 -17.97 -0.01 -1.18
C LEU A 66 -17.99 0.49 0.27
N ALA A 67 -17.48 1.69 0.53
CA ALA A 67 -17.50 2.28 1.87
C ALA A 67 -18.94 2.49 2.39
N ASP A 68 -19.83 3.03 1.54
CA ASP A 68 -21.25 3.20 1.85
C ASP A 68 -21.91 1.85 2.19
N ARG A 69 -21.61 0.78 1.43
CA ARG A 69 -22.14 -0.56 1.69
C ARG A 69 -21.64 -1.15 3.01
N VAL A 70 -20.35 -1.01 3.31
CA VAL A 70 -19.75 -1.53 4.55
C VAL A 70 -20.28 -0.79 5.77
N LYS A 71 -20.49 0.53 5.65
CA LYS A 71 -21.13 1.36 6.68
C LYS A 71 -22.55 0.87 7.00
N GLN A 72 -23.38 0.69 5.98
CA GLN A 72 -24.74 0.14 6.13
C GLN A 72 -24.74 -1.25 6.77
N LEU A 73 -23.79 -2.11 6.40
CA LEU A 73 -23.64 -3.43 6.99
C LEU A 73 -23.26 -3.35 8.47
N GLY A 74 -22.33 -2.47 8.84
CA GLY A 74 -21.92 -2.23 10.21
C GLY A 74 -23.08 -1.74 11.08
N GLU A 75 -23.85 -0.77 10.58
CA GLU A 75 -25.06 -0.25 11.25
C GLU A 75 -26.10 -1.37 11.48
N LYS A 76 -26.40 -2.16 10.45
CA LYS A 76 -27.38 -3.26 10.53
C LYS A 76 -26.93 -4.37 11.49
N SER A 77 -25.63 -4.66 11.53
CA SER A 77 -25.07 -5.72 12.37
C SER A 77 -24.64 -5.24 13.76
N GLN A 78 -24.75 -3.93 14.04
CA GLN A 78 -24.24 -3.28 15.24
C GLN A 78 -22.75 -3.60 15.49
N ARG A 79 -21.97 -3.68 14.41
CA ARG A 79 -20.52 -3.92 14.42
C ARG A 79 -19.81 -2.76 13.78
N GLN A 80 -18.65 -2.40 14.35
CA GLN A 80 -17.75 -1.46 13.72
C GLN A 80 -16.91 -2.21 12.69
N LEU A 81 -17.09 -1.90 11.41
CA LEU A 81 -16.36 -2.53 10.30
C LEU A 81 -15.46 -1.49 9.64
N TYR A 82 -14.22 -1.86 9.37
CA TYR A 82 -13.22 -0.93 8.85
C TYR A 82 -12.76 -1.28 7.44
N LEU A 83 -12.42 -0.24 6.67
CA LEU A 83 -11.72 -0.35 5.40
C LEU A 83 -10.43 0.45 5.50
N ILE A 84 -9.32 -0.17 5.09
CA ILE A 84 -7.99 0.44 5.10
C ILE A 84 -7.44 0.38 3.68
N ALA A 85 -7.12 1.52 3.08
CA ALA A 85 -6.61 1.58 1.72
C ALA A 85 -5.07 1.55 1.68
N GLU A 86 -4.48 0.72 0.83
CA GLU A 86 -3.16 1.02 0.28
C GLU A 86 -3.31 1.98 -0.89
N SER A 87 -2.71 3.15 -0.80
CA SER A 87 -2.76 4.16 -1.86
C SER A 87 -1.42 4.79 -2.11
N ASP A 88 -0.97 4.74 -3.36
CA ASP A 88 0.23 5.45 -3.82
C ASP A 88 -0.08 6.85 -4.38
N LEU A 89 -1.23 7.45 -4.02
CA LEU A 89 -1.66 8.75 -4.54
C LEU A 89 -1.27 9.94 -3.67
N ASN A 90 -1.03 9.70 -2.38
CA ASN A 90 -1.01 10.74 -1.33
C ASN A 90 -2.23 11.68 -1.42
N ASP A 91 -3.41 11.13 -1.69
CA ASP A 91 -4.65 11.88 -1.88
C ASP A 91 -5.60 11.68 -0.68
N VAL A 92 -5.87 12.75 0.06
CA VAL A 92 -6.80 12.70 1.21
C VAL A 92 -8.25 12.41 0.82
N ARG A 93 -8.64 12.52 -0.46
CA ARG A 93 -9.98 12.18 -0.93
C ARG A 93 -10.42 10.77 -0.51
N VAL A 94 -9.47 9.83 -0.44
CA VAL A 94 -9.70 8.44 0.00
C VAL A 94 -10.33 8.39 1.38
N ILE A 95 -9.86 9.22 2.31
CA ILE A 95 -10.23 9.20 3.74
C ILE A 95 -11.11 10.37 4.17
N GLN A 96 -11.35 11.33 3.28
CA GLN A 96 -12.25 12.44 3.52
C GLN A 96 -13.71 11.97 3.51
N PRO A 97 -14.60 12.68 4.24
CA PRO A 97 -15.99 12.32 4.29
C PRO A 97 -16.73 12.77 3.01
N PRO A 98 -17.90 12.18 2.70
CA PRO A 98 -18.60 12.43 1.43
C PRO A 98 -19.05 13.88 1.24
N GLU A 99 -19.28 14.63 2.32
CA GLU A 99 -19.75 16.03 2.28
C GLU A 99 -18.75 16.98 1.62
N VAL A 100 -17.46 16.60 1.58
CA VAL A 100 -16.40 17.34 0.89
C VAL A 100 -15.88 16.61 -0.35
N GLY A 101 -16.59 15.58 -0.81
CA GLY A 101 -16.26 14.81 -2.01
C GLY A 101 -15.30 13.64 -1.80
N GLY A 102 -15.11 13.19 -0.55
CA GLY A 102 -14.29 12.02 -0.24
C GLY A 102 -15.04 10.68 -0.30
N TYR A 103 -14.30 9.58 -0.12
CA TYR A 103 -14.83 8.21 -0.17
C TYR A 103 -15.17 7.61 1.20
N GLU A 104 -14.82 8.28 2.30
CA GLU A 104 -15.04 7.81 3.68
C GLU A 104 -14.38 6.45 4.00
N ILE A 105 -13.24 6.11 3.37
CA ILE A 105 -12.42 4.98 3.82
C ILE A 105 -11.76 5.35 5.16
N HIS A 106 -11.74 4.41 6.11
CA HIS A 106 -11.41 4.72 7.50
C HIS A 106 -9.94 5.11 7.70
N ALA A 107 -9.02 4.46 6.99
CA ALA A 107 -7.61 4.81 7.01
C ALA A 107 -6.93 4.50 5.67
N GLN A 108 -5.76 5.09 5.44
CA GLN A 108 -4.89 4.72 4.33
C GLN A 108 -3.44 4.50 4.79
N TRP A 109 -2.70 3.68 4.06
CA TRP A 109 -1.26 3.56 4.27
C TRP A 109 -0.55 4.86 3.89
N SER A 110 0.49 5.20 4.63
CA SER A 110 1.36 6.33 4.35
C SER A 110 2.81 5.87 4.32
N ASP A 111 3.26 5.47 3.13
CA ASP A 111 4.62 4.99 2.94
C ASP A 111 5.66 6.11 3.09
N ASP A 112 5.26 7.37 2.98
CA ASP A 112 6.14 8.52 3.20
C ASP A 112 6.83 8.49 4.58
N PHE A 113 6.20 7.91 5.61
CA PHE A 113 6.86 7.63 6.90
C PHE A 113 7.97 6.58 6.75
N HIS A 114 7.64 5.42 6.16
CA HIS A 114 8.59 4.35 5.90
C HIS A 114 9.79 4.87 5.10
N HIS A 115 9.54 5.50 3.94
CA HIS A 115 10.58 6.00 3.05
C HIS A 115 11.48 7.03 3.73
N SER A 116 10.89 7.93 4.53
CA SER A 116 11.64 8.93 5.29
C SER A 116 12.57 8.29 6.30
N LEU A 117 12.06 7.31 7.05
CA LEU A 117 12.80 6.61 8.09
C LEU A 117 13.91 5.74 7.48
N HIS A 118 13.58 4.91 6.49
CA HIS A 118 14.49 3.98 5.84
C HIS A 118 15.63 4.71 5.12
N ALA A 119 15.33 5.69 4.26
CA ALA A 119 16.35 6.43 3.53
C ALA A 119 17.27 7.21 4.49
N LEU A 120 16.74 7.73 5.60
CA LEU A 120 17.54 8.45 6.60
C LEU A 120 18.52 7.53 7.34
N LEU A 121 18.09 6.30 7.69
CA LEU A 121 18.91 5.37 8.46
C LEU A 121 19.90 4.57 7.62
N THR A 122 19.52 4.20 6.40
CA THR A 122 20.36 3.38 5.50
C THR A 122 21.24 4.22 4.58
N GLY A 123 20.87 5.49 4.33
CA GLY A 123 21.49 6.33 3.30
C GLY A 123 21.13 5.93 1.87
N GLU A 124 20.22 4.96 1.66
CA GLU A 124 19.75 4.58 0.34
C GLU A 124 18.98 5.72 -0.34
N ASN A 125 19.25 5.93 -1.63
CA ASN A 125 18.65 7.01 -2.44
C ASN A 125 18.23 6.56 -3.86
N ASN A 126 18.13 5.25 -4.10
CA ASN A 126 17.68 4.69 -5.37
C ASN A 126 16.15 4.56 -5.40
N GLY A 127 15.56 4.51 -6.61
CA GLY A 127 14.10 4.39 -6.76
C GLY A 127 13.35 5.54 -6.07
N TYR A 128 12.27 5.20 -5.38
CA TYR A 128 11.45 6.18 -4.64
C TYR A 128 12.18 6.83 -3.45
N TYR A 129 13.26 6.25 -2.92
CA TYR A 129 14.01 6.83 -1.80
C TYR A 129 14.69 8.17 -2.13
N ILE A 130 14.89 8.49 -3.42
CA ILE A 130 15.51 9.75 -3.86
C ILE A 130 14.77 11.01 -3.37
N ASP A 131 13.46 10.90 -3.09
CA ASP A 131 12.65 12.00 -2.59
C ASP A 131 12.75 12.19 -1.05
N PHE A 132 13.53 11.34 -0.37
CA PHE A 132 13.57 11.24 1.09
C PHE A 132 15.02 11.38 1.66
N GLY A 133 15.26 10.88 2.87
CA GLY A 133 16.61 10.79 3.45
C GLY A 133 17.08 11.97 4.33
N LYS A 134 16.18 12.88 4.73
CA LYS A 134 16.48 14.00 5.64
C LYS A 134 15.62 13.91 6.89
N THR A 135 16.15 14.35 8.03
CA THR A 135 15.39 14.43 9.30
C THR A 135 14.11 15.24 9.17
N ALA A 136 14.13 16.30 8.36
CA ALA A 136 12.94 17.11 8.05
C ALA A 136 11.83 16.32 7.34
N HIS A 137 12.17 15.30 6.54
CA HIS A 137 11.16 14.44 5.89
C HIS A 137 10.48 13.56 6.93
N LEU A 138 11.24 12.93 7.84
CA LEU A 138 10.67 12.12 8.92
C LEU A 138 9.82 12.97 9.87
N ALA A 139 10.31 14.14 10.26
CA ALA A 139 9.54 15.08 11.08
C ALA A 139 8.23 15.49 10.38
N LYS A 140 8.26 15.75 9.07
CA LYS A 140 7.05 16.08 8.30
C LYS A 140 6.10 14.89 8.23
N ALA A 141 6.57 13.67 7.96
CA ALA A 141 5.73 12.47 7.93
C ALA A 141 5.00 12.23 9.26
N ILE A 142 5.67 12.43 10.40
CA ILE A 142 5.05 12.26 11.73
C ILE A 142 3.99 13.34 12.00
N ASN A 143 4.25 14.60 11.61
CA ASN A 143 3.37 15.72 11.94
C ASN A 143 2.24 15.95 10.92
N GLU A 144 2.45 15.56 9.66
CA GLU A 144 1.58 15.90 8.54
C GLU A 144 1.19 14.68 7.69
N SER A 145 1.58 13.47 8.10
CA SER A 145 1.42 12.19 7.39
C SER A 145 2.16 12.10 6.04
N PHE A 146 1.91 13.03 5.12
CA PHE A 146 2.57 13.06 3.82
C PHE A 146 3.75 14.04 3.78
N VAL A 147 4.86 13.55 3.23
CA VAL A 147 6.01 14.38 2.84
C VAL A 147 5.78 14.95 1.44
N ASN A 148 5.25 14.14 0.52
CA ASN A 148 4.81 14.56 -0.80
C ASN A 148 3.35 15.03 -0.73
N ASP A 149 3.15 16.31 -0.45
CA ASP A 149 1.87 16.97 -0.17
C ASP A 149 1.44 17.95 -1.29
N GLY A 150 1.84 17.68 -2.53
CA GLY A 150 1.69 18.57 -3.68
C GLY A 150 3.02 19.13 -4.21
N ARG A 151 4.14 18.78 -3.59
CA ARG A 151 5.49 19.11 -4.05
C ARG A 151 5.91 18.26 -5.26
N TYR A 152 6.95 18.72 -5.98
CA TYR A 152 7.53 17.95 -7.08
C TYR A 152 8.33 16.75 -6.55
N SER A 153 8.01 15.56 -7.02
CA SER A 153 8.75 14.32 -6.79
C SER A 153 9.76 14.11 -7.91
N GLN A 154 11.04 13.96 -7.56
CA GLN A 154 12.10 13.64 -8.51
C GLN A 154 11.93 12.23 -9.08
N TYR A 155 11.48 11.27 -8.26
CA TYR A 155 11.21 9.91 -8.70
C TYR A 155 10.10 9.87 -9.76
N ARG A 156 8.95 10.49 -9.45
CA ARG A 156 7.75 10.46 -10.31
C ARG A 156 7.78 11.49 -11.43
N LYS A 157 8.72 12.43 -11.40
CA LYS A 157 8.88 13.54 -12.37
C LYS A 157 7.65 14.42 -12.54
N ARG A 158 6.86 14.56 -11.48
CA ARG A 158 5.63 15.37 -11.43
C ARG A 158 5.34 15.83 -10.00
N LYS A 159 4.39 16.75 -9.84
CA LYS A 159 3.81 17.03 -8.52
C LYS A 159 3.04 15.80 -8.03
N HIS A 160 3.11 15.54 -6.73
CA HIS A 160 2.54 14.35 -6.13
C HIS A 160 1.89 14.66 -4.78
N GLY A 161 0.71 14.06 -4.55
CA GLY A 161 -0.10 14.20 -3.36
C GLY A 161 -0.82 15.55 -3.19
N ASN A 162 -1.54 15.65 -2.08
CA ASN A 162 -2.14 16.87 -1.54
C ASN A 162 -1.93 16.95 -0.01
N SER A 163 -2.29 18.07 0.59
CA SER A 163 -2.09 18.32 2.03
C SER A 163 -2.99 17.42 2.88
N ALA A 164 -2.39 16.73 3.86
CA ALA A 164 -3.07 15.94 4.88
C ALA A 164 -3.19 16.60 6.26
N LYS A 165 -2.81 17.89 6.38
CA LYS A 165 -2.77 18.63 7.66
C LYS A 165 -4.09 18.70 8.43
N ASP A 166 -5.21 18.66 7.72
CA ASP A 166 -6.56 18.70 8.30
C ASP A 166 -7.08 17.31 8.70
N ARG A 167 -6.29 16.25 8.45
CA ARG A 167 -6.68 14.88 8.73
C ARG A 167 -6.06 14.35 10.02
N PRO A 168 -6.86 13.69 10.88
CA PRO A 168 -6.35 13.09 12.09
C PRO A 168 -5.31 12.01 11.77
N PRO A 169 -4.18 11.95 12.52
CA PRO A 169 -3.15 10.93 12.33
C PRO A 169 -3.66 9.48 12.39
N SER A 170 -4.74 9.24 13.12
CA SER A 170 -5.41 7.93 13.23
C SER A 170 -6.06 7.45 11.92
N GLN A 171 -6.12 8.26 10.87
CA GLN A 171 -6.53 7.83 9.53
C GLN A 171 -5.34 7.38 8.66
N PHE A 172 -4.14 7.29 9.24
CA PHE A 172 -2.95 6.87 8.51
C PHE A 172 -2.30 5.68 9.20
N VAL A 173 -2.10 4.61 8.45
CA VAL A 173 -1.32 3.45 8.86
C VAL A 173 0.11 3.66 8.41
N ILE A 174 1.05 3.57 9.34
CA ILE A 174 2.48 3.68 9.06
C ILE A 174 3.16 2.37 9.43
N CYS A 175 4.28 2.08 8.76
CA CYS A 175 5.12 0.93 9.11
C CYS A 175 6.59 1.28 8.93
N ALA A 176 7.46 0.56 9.63
CA ALA A 176 8.88 0.53 9.29
C ALA A 176 9.19 -0.64 8.34
N GLN A 177 8.45 -1.74 8.47
CA GLN A 177 8.52 -2.87 7.58
C GLN A 177 7.11 -3.37 7.22
N ASN A 178 6.96 -3.87 6.01
CA ASN A 178 5.81 -4.67 5.57
C ASN A 178 6.28 -5.65 4.48
N HIS A 179 5.34 -6.39 3.89
CA HIS A 179 5.67 -7.38 2.87
C HIS A 179 6.29 -6.78 1.60
N ASP A 180 5.90 -5.58 1.17
CA ASP A 180 6.47 -4.90 0.01
C ASP A 180 7.85 -4.32 0.31
N GLN A 181 7.98 -3.58 1.40
CA GLN A 181 9.22 -2.88 1.74
C GLN A 181 10.39 -3.84 2.03
N ILE A 182 10.08 -5.11 2.34
CA ILE A 182 11.06 -6.20 2.38
C ILE A 182 11.05 -6.99 1.07
N GLY A 183 9.91 -7.52 0.68
CA GLY A 183 9.76 -8.52 -0.39
C GLY A 183 10.05 -7.99 -1.79
N ASN A 184 9.95 -6.68 -2.01
CA ASN A 184 10.36 -6.04 -3.25
C ASN A 184 11.84 -5.68 -3.29
N ARG A 185 12.59 -5.94 -2.21
CA ARG A 185 14.06 -5.92 -2.25
C ARG A 185 14.57 -7.17 -2.93
N MET A 186 15.63 -7.02 -3.75
CA MET A 186 16.21 -8.13 -4.51
C MET A 186 16.54 -9.35 -3.64
N LEU A 187 17.04 -9.14 -2.42
CA LEU A 187 17.39 -10.21 -1.48
C LEU A 187 16.42 -10.33 -0.30
N GLY A 188 15.28 -9.62 -0.31
CA GLY A 188 14.29 -9.69 0.77
C GLY A 188 14.84 -9.26 2.13
N GLU A 189 15.83 -8.37 2.16
CA GLU A 189 16.53 -7.99 3.39
C GLU A 189 15.58 -7.24 4.33
N ARG A 190 15.48 -7.72 5.58
CA ARG A 190 14.82 -6.96 6.65
C ARG A 190 15.69 -5.77 7.07
N LEU A 191 15.07 -4.75 7.65
CA LEU A 191 15.78 -3.59 8.21
C LEU A 191 16.83 -4.02 9.24
N SER A 192 16.58 -5.10 9.98
CA SER A 192 17.53 -5.74 10.92
C SER A 192 18.84 -6.23 10.30
N GLN A 193 18.90 -6.41 8.98
CA GLN A 193 20.12 -6.70 8.25
C GLN A 193 20.82 -5.45 7.70
N LEU A 194 20.09 -4.34 7.56
CA LEU A 194 20.55 -3.12 6.90
C LEU A 194 21.11 -2.08 7.87
N VAL A 195 20.67 -2.11 9.13
CA VAL A 195 21.07 -1.14 10.16
C VAL A 195 21.48 -1.82 11.48
N PRO A 196 22.31 -1.18 12.32
CA PRO A 196 22.66 -1.72 13.63
C PRO A 196 21.44 -1.86 14.56
N PHE A 197 21.52 -2.76 15.53
CA PHE A 197 20.44 -3.03 16.49
C PHE A 197 19.94 -1.77 17.24
N GLU A 198 20.84 -0.83 17.56
CA GLU A 198 20.45 0.43 18.22
C GLU A 198 19.57 1.31 17.31
N ALA A 199 19.78 1.28 16.00
CA ALA A 199 18.90 1.97 15.05
C ALA A 199 17.52 1.30 14.98
N LEU A 200 17.41 -0.01 15.16
CA LEU A 200 16.12 -0.71 15.23
C LEU A 200 15.30 -0.30 16.46
N LYS A 201 15.96 -0.04 17.60
CA LYS A 201 15.26 0.50 18.78
C LYS A 201 14.71 1.90 18.51
N LEU A 202 15.46 2.75 17.80
CA LEU A 202 14.99 4.06 17.37
C LEU A 202 13.77 3.91 16.45
N VAL A 203 13.83 3.01 15.47
CA VAL A 203 12.72 2.69 14.56
C VAL A 203 11.47 2.29 15.33
N ALA A 204 11.60 1.33 16.25
CA ALA A 204 10.49 0.88 17.08
C ALA A 204 9.89 2.03 17.91
N GLY A 205 10.72 2.88 18.50
CA GLY A 205 10.29 4.08 19.22
C GLY A 205 9.55 5.07 18.33
N MET A 206 10.08 5.36 17.14
CA MET A 206 9.45 6.30 16.19
C MET A 206 8.12 5.77 15.65
N LEU A 207 8.02 4.46 15.41
CA LEU A 207 6.80 3.82 14.90
C LEU A 207 5.71 3.72 15.98
N LEU A 208 6.04 3.12 17.12
CA LEU A 208 5.04 2.79 18.16
C LEU A 208 4.58 4.00 18.98
N LEU A 209 5.38 5.07 19.01
CA LEU A 209 5.03 6.32 19.70
C LEU A 209 4.50 7.41 18.75
N SER A 210 4.40 7.12 17.45
CA SER A 210 3.77 8.02 16.49
C SER A 210 2.27 8.15 16.77
N PRO A 211 1.63 9.31 16.51
CA PRO A 211 0.18 9.45 16.64
C PRO A 211 -0.62 8.64 15.59
N ASN A 212 0.05 8.11 14.56
CA ASN A 212 -0.54 7.28 13.52
C ASN A 212 -0.85 5.85 14.00
N ILE A 213 -1.54 5.06 13.18
CA ILE A 213 -1.75 3.63 13.45
C ILE A 213 -0.47 2.86 13.08
N PRO A 214 0.23 2.21 14.02
CA PRO A 214 1.42 1.42 13.70
C PRO A 214 1.05 0.04 13.14
N LEU A 215 1.72 -0.37 12.07
CA LEU A 215 1.74 -1.73 11.54
C LEU A 215 3.13 -2.32 11.76
N LEU A 216 3.19 -3.49 12.40
CA LEU A 216 4.40 -4.29 12.55
C LEU A 216 4.38 -5.43 11.54
N PHE A 217 5.53 -5.69 10.90
CA PHE A 217 5.68 -6.88 10.09
C PHE A 217 6.09 -8.07 10.96
N MET A 218 5.57 -9.27 10.64
CA MET A 218 5.84 -10.47 11.43
C MET A 218 7.34 -10.71 11.65
N GLY A 219 7.74 -10.79 12.92
CA GLY A 219 9.11 -10.98 13.37
C GLY A 219 9.94 -9.71 13.55
N GLU A 220 9.41 -8.54 13.17
CA GLU A 220 10.05 -7.25 13.47
C GLU A 220 10.25 -7.05 14.98
N GLU A 221 9.27 -7.49 15.79
CA GLU A 221 9.21 -7.28 17.23
C GLU A 221 10.33 -7.95 18.03
N TYR A 222 10.94 -9.03 17.49
CA TYR A 222 12.09 -9.71 18.08
C TYR A 222 13.37 -9.56 17.25
N GLY A 223 13.35 -8.74 16.20
CA GLY A 223 14.49 -8.48 15.34
C GLY A 223 14.84 -9.64 14.41
N GLU A 224 13.84 -10.34 13.86
CA GLU A 224 14.01 -11.40 12.88
C GLU A 224 15.00 -10.98 11.78
N ARG A 225 15.88 -11.91 11.40
CA ARG A 225 16.88 -11.70 10.36
C ARG A 225 16.59 -12.52 9.11
N ALA A 226 15.71 -13.52 9.14
CA ALA A 226 15.34 -14.27 7.94
C ALA A 226 14.74 -13.33 6.87
N PRO A 227 15.17 -13.42 5.60
CA PRO A 227 14.60 -12.59 4.55
C PRO A 227 13.13 -12.93 4.32
N PHE A 228 12.38 -11.98 3.77
CA PHE A 228 11.04 -12.26 3.23
C PHE A 228 11.11 -12.05 1.72
N LEU A 229 11.12 -13.14 0.97
CA LEU A 229 11.28 -13.12 -0.49
C LEU A 229 9.93 -13.12 -1.19
N TYR A 230 9.91 -12.66 -2.44
CA TYR A 230 8.81 -12.93 -3.34
C TYR A 230 8.91 -14.38 -3.84
N PHE A 231 7.88 -15.17 -3.58
CA PHE A 231 7.79 -16.59 -3.97
C PHE A 231 6.47 -16.87 -4.69
N VAL A 232 6.49 -17.82 -5.63
CA VAL A 232 5.31 -18.26 -6.38
C VAL A 232 5.29 -19.76 -6.53
N ASP A 233 4.09 -20.34 -6.62
CA ASP A 233 3.89 -21.76 -6.90
C ASP A 233 2.86 -21.93 -8.04
N HIS A 234 3.25 -21.50 -9.23
CA HIS A 234 2.41 -21.61 -10.43
C HIS A 234 2.68 -22.91 -11.18
N GLY A 235 1.62 -23.54 -11.71
CA GLY A 235 1.74 -24.70 -12.60
C GLY A 235 1.99 -24.35 -14.07
N ASP A 236 1.72 -23.11 -14.50
CA ASP A 236 1.90 -22.66 -15.88
C ASP A 236 3.33 -22.13 -16.11
N GLU A 237 4.09 -22.82 -16.97
CA GLU A 237 5.45 -22.45 -17.36
C GLU A 237 5.56 -21.04 -17.95
N ASN A 238 4.54 -20.56 -18.67
CA ASN A 238 4.56 -19.23 -19.25
C ASN A 238 4.41 -18.17 -18.17
N LEU A 239 3.56 -18.42 -17.17
CA LEU A 239 3.40 -17.53 -16.03
C LEU A 239 4.67 -17.47 -15.18
N ILE A 240 5.32 -18.61 -14.94
CA ILE A 240 6.63 -18.68 -14.27
C ILE A 240 7.67 -17.83 -15.01
N LYS A 241 7.78 -17.99 -16.33
CA LYS A 241 8.71 -17.22 -17.16
C LYS A 241 8.40 -15.73 -17.10
N ALA A 242 7.12 -15.36 -17.18
CA ALA A 242 6.68 -13.97 -17.09
C ALA A 242 7.03 -13.35 -15.73
N VAL A 243 6.78 -14.05 -14.62
CA VAL A 243 7.14 -13.61 -13.26
C VAL A 243 8.64 -13.39 -13.11
N ARG A 244 9.46 -14.36 -13.55
CA ARG A 244 10.94 -14.24 -13.52
C ARG A 244 11.42 -13.02 -14.31
N GLN A 245 10.84 -12.76 -15.48
CA GLN A 245 11.19 -11.61 -16.32
C GLN A 245 10.73 -10.28 -15.72
N GLY A 246 9.50 -10.24 -15.19
CA GLY A 246 8.91 -9.06 -14.53
C GLY A 246 9.75 -8.61 -13.35
N ARG A 247 10.06 -9.52 -12.42
CA ARG A 247 10.92 -9.24 -11.25
C ARG A 247 12.31 -8.73 -11.67
N LYS A 248 12.93 -9.37 -12.67
CA LYS A 248 14.24 -8.93 -13.19
C LYS A 248 14.17 -7.54 -13.83
N ALA A 249 13.04 -7.13 -14.40
CA ALA A 249 12.86 -5.80 -14.96
C ALA A 249 12.67 -4.75 -13.86
N GLU A 250 11.84 -5.01 -12.85
CA GLU A 250 11.61 -4.13 -11.69
C GLU A 250 12.92 -3.79 -10.96
N PHE A 251 13.79 -4.78 -10.72
CA PHE A 251 15.07 -4.57 -10.04
C PHE A 251 16.05 -3.64 -10.78
N LYS A 252 15.85 -3.40 -12.09
CA LYS A 252 16.71 -2.47 -12.84
C LYS A 252 16.54 -1.03 -12.37
N GLU A 253 15.38 -0.66 -11.84
CA GLU A 253 15.13 0.71 -11.34
C GLU A 253 15.93 1.02 -10.07
N PHE A 254 16.17 0.01 -9.23
CA PHE A 254 16.85 0.16 -7.94
C PHE A 254 18.38 0.00 -8.01
N LYS A 255 18.94 -0.33 -9.19
CA LYS A 255 20.40 -0.50 -9.44
C LYS A 255 21.11 -1.45 -8.46
N TRP A 256 20.41 -2.42 -7.87
CA TRP A 256 21.01 -3.39 -6.97
C TRP A 256 21.97 -4.34 -7.73
N LYS A 257 23.05 -4.75 -7.06
CA LYS A 257 24.07 -5.66 -7.62
C LYS A 257 23.80 -7.10 -7.18
N GLY A 258 23.51 -7.99 -8.11
CA GLY A 258 23.34 -9.42 -7.84
C GLY A 258 22.40 -10.09 -8.84
N GLU A 259 22.22 -11.40 -8.69
CA GLU A 259 21.14 -12.12 -9.36
C GLU A 259 19.97 -12.27 -8.39
N PRO A 260 18.73 -11.96 -8.82
CA PRO A 260 17.57 -12.14 -7.96
C PRO A 260 17.37 -13.64 -7.67
N PRO A 261 17.01 -14.02 -6.43
CA PRO A 261 16.60 -15.38 -6.10
C PRO A 261 15.46 -15.82 -7.03
N ASP A 262 15.47 -17.09 -7.44
CA ASP A 262 14.40 -17.63 -8.27
C ASP A 262 13.11 -17.74 -7.45
N PRO A 263 12.02 -17.02 -7.82
CA PRO A 263 10.76 -17.05 -7.08
C PRO A 263 10.11 -18.44 -7.00
N GLN A 264 10.51 -19.38 -7.86
CA GLN A 264 9.99 -20.75 -7.88
C GLN A 264 10.99 -21.78 -7.30
N SER A 265 12.09 -21.34 -6.70
CA SER A 265 13.01 -22.28 -6.06
C SER A 265 12.29 -22.97 -4.89
N PRO A 266 12.35 -24.31 -4.76
CA PRO A 266 11.79 -24.98 -3.60
C PRO A 266 12.48 -24.46 -2.33
N SER A 267 11.66 -24.13 -1.32
CA SER A 267 12.09 -23.63 0.00
C SER A 267 12.97 -24.61 0.76
#